data_AF-A0A2S2PDR2-F1
#
_entry.id   AF-A0A2S2PDR2-F1
#
_cell.length_a   1.000
_cell.length_b   1.000
_cell.length_c   1.000
_cell.angle_alpha   90.00
_cell.angle_beta   90.00
_cell.angle_gamma   90.00
#
_symmetry.space_group_name_H-M   'P 1'
#
loop_
_entity.id
_entity.type
_entity.pdbx_description
1 polymer ?
#
loop_
_entity_poly.entity_id
_entity_poly.type
_entity_poly.pdbx_seq_one_letter_code
_entity_poly.pdbx_strand_id
1 'polypeptide(L)'
;MGKKTNTNVVNDQGGSSETATVNEVHVYGTIGVLSEFKPDGDWTVYQERMEQYFLANMIPEERKVPLLITCMGEKAYIMLKDLCDPLPPAQCTYSQLCTLLTR
;
A
#
# COMPACT_ATOMS: atom_id res chain seq x y z
N MET A 1 -23.18 -59.16 -11.12
CA MET A 1 -24.48 -59.70 -11.57
C MET A 1 -25.57 -58.80 -11.01
N GLY A 2 -26.45 -58.26 -11.86
CA GLY A 2 -27.68 -57.58 -11.41
C GLY A 2 -27.72 -56.06 -11.64
N LYS A 3 -28.07 -55.67 -12.87
CA LYS A 3 -28.45 -54.32 -13.30
C LYS A 3 -29.79 -53.91 -12.68
N LYS A 4 -29.95 -52.64 -12.28
CA LYS A 4 -31.20 -51.87 -12.37
C LYS A 4 -30.84 -50.42 -12.72
N THR A 5 -30.75 -50.10 -14.00
CA THR A 5 -31.74 -49.41 -14.87
C THR A 5 -31.97 -47.94 -14.53
N ASN A 6 -31.68 -47.17 -15.57
CA ASN A 6 -31.69 -45.73 -15.78
C ASN A 6 -33.11 -45.18 -15.98
N THR A 7 -33.39 -43.93 -15.59
CA THR A 7 -34.31 -43.05 -16.34
C THR A 7 -33.90 -41.58 -16.15
N ASN A 8 -33.48 -40.97 -17.27
CA ASN A 8 -33.17 -39.56 -17.45
C ASN A 8 -34.37 -38.64 -17.15
N VAL A 9 -34.10 -37.43 -16.65
CA VAL A 9 -34.63 -36.22 -17.29
C VAL A 9 -33.51 -35.18 -17.34
N VAL A 10 -33.14 -34.81 -18.56
CA VAL A 10 -32.26 -33.68 -18.90
C VAL A 10 -32.97 -32.39 -18.53
N ASN A 11 -32.29 -31.47 -17.86
CA ASN A 11 -32.57 -30.05 -18.02
C ASN A 11 -31.22 -29.31 -18.12
N ASP A 12 -30.87 -29.00 -19.37
CA ASP A 12 -29.91 -27.98 -19.73
C ASP A 12 -30.56 -26.61 -19.52
N GLN A 13 -29.89 -25.73 -18.78
CA GLN A 13 -29.72 -24.33 -19.14
C GLN A 13 -28.75 -23.68 -18.16
N GLY A 14 -27.65 -23.18 -18.73
CA GLY A 14 -26.49 -22.65 -18.02
C GLY A 14 -26.83 -21.57 -16.99
N GLY A 15 -26.37 -21.81 -15.76
CA GLY A 15 -26.14 -20.78 -14.76
C GLY A 15 -24.64 -20.61 -14.61
N SER A 16 -24.15 -19.42 -14.94
CA SER A 16 -22.77 -18.99 -14.74
C SER A 16 -22.33 -19.32 -13.31
N SER A 17 -21.35 -20.20 -13.18
CA SER A 17 -20.66 -20.39 -11.89
C SER A 17 -19.75 -19.19 -11.69
N GLU A 18 -20.34 -18.04 -11.31
CA GLU A 18 -19.59 -16.96 -10.69
C GLU A 18 -19.09 -17.47 -9.34
N THR A 19 -17.88 -18.02 -9.35
CA THR A 19 -17.15 -18.28 -8.11
C THR A 19 -16.88 -16.93 -7.47
N ALA A 20 -17.73 -16.53 -6.54
CA ALA A 20 -17.44 -15.41 -5.65
C ALA A 20 -16.14 -15.74 -4.91
N THR A 21 -15.04 -15.09 -5.32
CA THR A 21 -13.78 -15.17 -4.59
C THR A 21 -14.01 -14.49 -3.26
N VAL A 22 -14.07 -15.29 -2.19
CA VAL A 22 -14.05 -14.77 -0.81
C VAL A 22 -12.69 -14.08 -0.65
N ASN A 23 -12.68 -12.75 -0.64
CA ASN A 23 -11.48 -11.99 -0.29
C ASN A 23 -11.20 -12.26 1.18
N GLU A 24 -10.24 -13.13 1.45
CA GLU A 24 -9.76 -13.44 2.79
C GLU A 24 -9.17 -12.17 3.40
N VAL A 25 -9.91 -11.57 4.35
CA VAL A 25 -9.48 -10.33 5.02
C VAL A 25 -8.45 -10.70 6.08
N HIS A 26 -7.18 -10.66 5.70
CA HIS A 26 -6.08 -10.76 6.65
C HIS A 26 -5.84 -9.41 7.32
N VAL A 27 -6.18 -9.32 8.61
CA VAL A 27 -5.84 -8.17 9.46
C VAL A 27 -4.50 -8.47 10.14
N TYR A 28 -3.41 -7.97 9.56
CA TYR A 28 -2.11 -7.94 10.22
C TYR A 28 -1.99 -6.65 11.04
N GLY A 29 -1.61 -6.76 12.32
CA GLY A 29 -1.17 -5.60 13.08
C GLY A 29 0.11 -5.02 12.47
N THR A 30 0.34 -3.72 12.63
CA THR A 30 1.59 -3.09 12.17
C THR A 30 2.79 -3.65 12.93
N ILE A 31 3.82 -4.04 12.20
CA ILE A 31 5.11 -4.51 12.72
C ILE A 31 6.03 -3.30 12.87
N GLY A 32 6.46 -3.05 14.10
CA GLY A 32 7.40 -1.97 14.43
C GLY A 32 6.79 -0.57 14.43
N VAL A 33 7.64 0.43 14.66
CA VAL A 33 7.27 1.85 14.67
C VAL A 33 8.27 2.62 13.82
N LEU A 34 7.77 3.41 12.87
CA LEU A 34 8.57 4.37 12.12
C LEU A 34 8.57 5.70 12.87
N SER A 35 9.75 6.16 13.29
CA SER A 35 9.91 7.45 13.97
C SER A 35 9.66 8.61 13.01
N GLU A 36 9.36 9.79 13.55
CA GLU A 36 9.22 11.02 12.75
C GLU A 36 10.55 11.40 12.08
N PHE A 37 10.50 11.90 10.83
CA PHE A 37 11.63 12.54 10.16
C PHE A 37 11.96 13.87 10.83
N LYS A 38 13.24 14.09 11.10
CA LYS A 38 13.75 15.33 11.69
C LYS A 38 14.43 16.15 10.61
N PRO A 39 14.09 17.46 10.44
CA PRO A 39 14.67 18.31 9.39
C PRO A 39 16.20 18.43 9.43
N ASP A 40 16.80 18.22 10.61
CA ASP A 40 18.25 18.24 10.87
C ASP A 40 18.88 16.84 10.78
N GLY A 41 18.10 15.81 10.49
CA GLY A 41 18.55 14.44 10.30
C GLY A 41 18.99 14.13 8.87
N ASP A 42 19.64 12.98 8.69
CA ASP A 42 20.01 12.46 7.38
C ASP A 42 18.80 11.83 6.69
N TRP A 43 18.37 12.42 5.58
CA TRP A 43 17.27 11.92 4.76
C TRP A 43 17.53 10.50 4.24
N THR A 44 18.76 10.17 3.83
CA THR A 44 19.10 8.86 3.27
C THR A 44 18.90 7.77 4.31
N VAL A 45 19.42 7.99 5.53
CA VAL A 45 19.25 7.05 6.66
C VAL A 45 17.77 6.88 7.02
N TYR A 46 17.01 7.97 6.97
CA TYR A 46 15.57 7.92 7.23
C TYR A 46 14.81 7.14 6.14
N GLN A 47 15.12 7.39 4.87
CA GLN A 47 14.53 6.72 3.72
C GLN A 47 14.79 5.20 3.79
N GLU A 48 16.02 4.76 4.07
CA GLU A 48 16.34 3.33 4.19
C GLU A 48 15.47 2.62 5.24
N ARG A 49 15.25 3.25 6.40
CA ARG A 49 14.37 2.72 7.46
C ARG A 49 12.91 2.70 7.03
N MET A 50 12.47 3.72 6.32
CA MET A 50 11.10 3.81 5.80
C MET A 50 10.82 2.73 4.74
N GLU A 51 11.78 2.44 3.84
CA GLU A 51 11.65 1.33 2.88
C GLU A 51 11.50 -0.03 3.58
N GLN A 52 12.28 -0.27 4.64
CA GLN A 52 12.13 -1.49 5.44
C GLN A 52 10.76 -1.55 6.13
N TYR A 53 10.24 -0.41 6.60
CA TYR A 53 8.91 -0.35 7.19
C TYR A 53 7.81 -0.67 6.16
N PHE A 54 7.92 -0.16 4.93
CA PHE A 54 6.99 -0.49 3.85
C PHE A 54 7.01 -1.98 3.53
N LEU A 55 8.20 -2.57 3.42
CA LEU A 55 8.37 -3.99 3.13
C LEU A 55 7.78 -4.87 4.24
N ALA A 56 8.12 -4.58 5.50
CA ALA A 56 7.66 -5.35 6.65
C ALA A 56 6.14 -5.32 6.84
N ASN A 57 5.49 -4.23 6.42
CA ASN A 57 4.06 -4.00 6.60
C ASN A 57 3.25 -4.15 5.29
N MET A 58 3.87 -4.60 4.20
CA MET A 58 3.24 -4.75 2.88
C MET A 58 2.50 -3.48 2.45
N ILE A 59 3.13 -2.31 2.66
CA ILE A 59 2.52 -1.02 2.34
C ILE A 59 2.46 -0.85 0.82
N PRO A 60 1.26 -0.73 0.22
CA PRO A 60 1.12 -0.55 -1.22
C PRO A 60 1.57 0.85 -1.65
N GLU A 61 1.90 1.02 -2.93
CA GLU A 61 2.53 2.23 -3.48
C GLU A 61 1.71 3.50 -3.19
N GLU A 62 0.39 3.43 -3.33
CA GLU A 62 -0.52 4.56 -3.10
C GLU A 62 -0.56 5.04 -1.63
N ARG A 63 -0.05 4.23 -0.68
CA ARG A 63 0.03 4.60 0.73
C ARG A 63 1.38 5.17 1.14
N LYS A 64 2.41 5.08 0.31
CA LYS A 64 3.77 5.55 0.65
C LYS A 64 3.83 7.07 0.85
N VAL A 65 3.22 7.84 -0.05
CA VAL A 65 3.18 9.30 0.05
C VAL A 65 2.40 9.77 1.29
N PRO A 66 1.16 9.30 1.53
CA PRO A 66 0.46 9.61 2.78
C PRO A 66 1.26 9.26 4.03
N LEU A 67 1.87 8.07 4.07
CA LEU A 67 2.66 7.64 5.22
C LEU A 67 3.87 8.55 5.45
N LEU A 68 4.62 8.90 4.40
CA LEU A 68 5.73 9.84 4.49
C LEU A 68 5.29 11.19 5.08
N ILE A 69 4.19 11.76 4.57
CA ILE A 69 3.64 13.04 5.07
C ILE A 69 3.27 12.93 6.56
N THR A 70 2.65 11.83 6.99
CA THR A 70 2.29 11.65 8.41
C THR A 70 3.48 11.45 9.34
N CYS A 71 4.62 10.99 8.80
CA CYS A 71 5.86 10.87 9.56
C CYS A 71 6.68 12.17 9.56
N MET A 72 6.19 13.25 8.97
CA MET A 72 6.83 14.56 9.04
C MET A 72 6.15 15.43 10.09
N GLY A 73 6.95 15.94 11.03
CA GLY A 73 6.51 17.05 11.88
C GLY A 73 6.30 18.33 11.07
N GLU A 74 5.64 19.32 11.65
CA GLU A 74 5.25 20.57 10.97
C GLU A 74 6.38 21.23 10.18
N LYS A 75 7.57 21.36 10.79
CA LYS A 75 8.74 21.99 10.13
C LYS A 75 9.23 21.20 8.91
N ALA A 76 9.31 19.88 9.01
CA ALA A 76 9.71 19.02 7.90
C ALA A 76 8.69 19.08 6.76
N TYR A 77 7.40 19.10 7.11
CA TYR A 77 6.34 19.20 6.11
C TYR A 77 6.32 20.57 5.41
N ILE A 78 6.60 21.66 6.11
CA ILE A 78 6.75 22.99 5.48
C ILE A 78 7.90 22.97 4.46
N MET A 79 9.08 22.45 4.85
CA MET A 79 10.20 22.28 3.92
C MET A 79 9.79 21.45 2.69
N LEU A 80 9.08 20.34 2.88
CA LEU A 80 8.62 19.52 1.77
C LEU A 80 7.69 20.27 0.82
N LYS A 81 6.76 21.08 1.36
CA LYS A 81 5.87 21.92 0.54
C LYS A 81 6.66 22.92 -0.30
N ASP A 82 7.66 23.58 0.29
CA ASP A 82 8.50 24.55 -0.41
C ASP A 82 9.29 23.87 -1.55
N LEU A 83 9.74 22.63 -1.34
CA LEU A 83 10.42 21.83 -2.37
C LEU A 83 9.49 21.35 -3.50
N CYS A 84 8.20 21.17 -3.22
CA CYS A 84 7.22 20.65 -4.20
C CYS A 84 6.54 21.75 -5.04
N ASP A 85 6.71 23.03 -4.68
CA ASP A 85 6.07 24.17 -5.36
C ASP A 85 6.28 24.09 -6.89
N PRO A 86 5.20 24.20 -7.71
CA PRO A 86 3.85 24.68 -7.39
C PRO A 86 2.82 23.60 -7.00
N LEU A 87 3.23 22.34 -6.87
CA LEU A 87 2.31 21.23 -6.56
C LEU A 87 2.33 20.88 -5.07
N PRO A 88 1.18 20.47 -4.48
CA PRO A 88 1.18 19.99 -3.11
C PRO A 88 1.88 18.61 -3.03
N PRO A 89 2.58 18.28 -1.93
CA PRO A 89 3.30 17.02 -1.79
C PRO A 89 2.44 15.76 -2.03
N ALA A 90 1.14 15.84 -1.72
CA ALA A 90 0.18 14.74 -1.91
C ALA A 90 -0.11 14.41 -3.39
N GLN A 91 0.28 15.29 -4.33
CA GLN A 91 0.15 15.05 -5.78
C GLN A 91 1.46 14.55 -6.42
N CYS A 92 2.55 14.49 -5.67
CA CYS A 92 3.81 13.92 -6.12
C CYS A 92 3.85 12.40 -5.91
N THR A 93 4.67 11.71 -6.69
CA THR A 93 4.99 10.30 -6.42
C THR A 93 6.02 10.19 -5.31
N TYR A 94 6.06 9.04 -4.63
CA TYR A 94 7.03 8.81 -3.56
C TYR A 94 8.49 8.96 -4.05
N SER A 95 8.80 8.49 -5.27
CA SER A 95 10.12 8.65 -5.89
C SER A 95 10.50 10.12 -6.16
N GLN A 96 9.54 10.95 -6.58
CA GLN A 96 9.77 12.39 -6.74
C GLN A 96 10.10 13.05 -5.39
N LEU A 97 9.34 12.72 -4.34
CA LEU A 97 9.59 13.25 -3.00
C LEU A 97 10.97 12.85 -2.47
N CYS A 98 11.38 11.59 -2.68
CA CYS A 98 12.74 11.14 -2.31
C CYS A 98 13.81 11.97 -3.02
N THR A 99 13.66 12.19 -4.33
CA THR A 99 14.61 12.98 -5.12
C THR A 99 14.70 14.44 -4.63
N LEU A 100 13.59 15.03 -4.20
CA LEU A 100 13.57 16.39 -3.68
C LEU A 100 14.27 16.49 -2.32
N LEU A 101 14.09 15.49 -1.45
CA LEU A 101 14.62 15.47 -0.09
C LEU A 101 16.09 15.04 0.02
N THR A 102 16.66 14.46 -1.04
CA THR A 102 18.10 14.13 -1.11
C THR A 102 18.98 15.35 -1.42
N ARG A 103 18.39 16.49 -1.81
CA ARG A 103 19.13 17.72 -2.17
C ARG A 103 19.50 18.56 -0.96
#